data_AF-A0A8S2E2K3-F1
#
_entry.id   AF-A0A8S2E2K3-F1
#
_cell.length_a   1.000
_cell.length_b   1.000
_cell.length_c   1.000
_cell.angle_alpha   90.00
_cell.angle_beta   90.00
_cell.angle_gamma   90.00
#
_symmetry.space_group_name_H-M   'P 1'
#
loop_
_entity.id
_entity.type
_entity.pdbx_description
1 polymer ?
#
loop_
_entity_poly.entity_id
_entity_poly.type
_entity_poly.pdbx_seq_one_letter_code
_entity_poly.pdbx_strand_id
1 'polypeptide(L)' 'MILDIDKNGKVDAKEMEQIVTAIYDLLGEENRKGENSPSKRVEKIMTKLDLNGDRTLTKDEFINGCLQDDFLKNLLAPNA' A
#
# COMPACT_ATOMS: atom_id res chain seq x y z
N MET A 1 3.16 10.95 2.28
CA MET A 1 4.40 11.71 2.00
C MET A 1 5.49 10.83 1.42
N ILE A 2 5.64 9.57 1.86
CA ILE A 2 6.53 8.59 1.19
C ILE A 2 5.76 7.80 0.10
N LEU A 3 4.44 7.62 0.30
CA LEU A 3 3.58 6.85 -0.61
C LEU A 3 2.84 7.67 -1.66
N ASP A 4 2.82 8.98 -1.44
CA ASP A 4 2.15 9.96 -2.28
C ASP A 4 3.27 10.50 -3.18
N ILE A 5 3.40 9.86 -4.35
CA ILE A 5 4.52 10.06 -5.29
C ILE A 5 4.32 11.38 -6.03
N ASP A 6 3.08 11.65 -6.44
CA ASP A 6 2.72 12.87 -7.16
C ASP A 6 2.44 14.08 -6.23
N LYS A 7 2.37 13.85 -4.91
CA LYS A 7 2.10 14.86 -3.87
C LYS A 7 0.72 15.49 -3.98
N ASN A 8 -0.26 14.76 -4.50
CA ASN A 8 -1.64 15.23 -4.61
C ASN A 8 -2.42 15.14 -3.28
N GLY A 9 -1.83 14.54 -2.24
CA GLY A 9 -2.42 14.40 -0.90
C GLY A 9 -3.31 13.17 -0.72
N LYS A 10 -3.43 12.34 -1.75
CA LYS A 10 -4.08 11.04 -1.80
C LYS A 10 -3.08 10.01 -2.35
N VAL A 11 -3.40 8.72 -2.20
CA VAL A 11 -2.60 7.63 -2.76
C VAL A 11 -3.49 6.79 -3.65
N ASP A 12 -3.15 6.70 -4.93
CA ASP A 12 -3.87 5.83 -5.85
C ASP A 12 -3.33 4.40 -5.86
N ALA A 13 -4.05 3.48 -6.51
CA ALA A 13 -3.66 2.07 -6.55
C ALA A 13 -2.31 1.88 -7.25
N LYS A 14 -1.98 2.75 -8.20
CA LYS A 14 -0.77 2.66 -9.01
C LYS A 14 0.45 3.08 -8.20
N GLU A 15 0.34 4.16 -7.44
CA GLU A 15 1.35 4.60 -6.49
C GLU A 15 1.60 3.51 -5.45
N MET A 16 0.52 2.97 -4.87
CA MET A 16 0.60 1.89 -3.88
C MET A 16 1.31 0.65 -4.43
N GLU A 17 1.04 0.27 -5.68
CA GLU A 17 1.71 -0.84 -6.36
C GLU A 17 3.20 -0.59 -6.57
N GLN A 18 3.59 0.63 -6.93
CA GLN A 18 5.00 0.99 -7.08
C GLN A 18 5.75 0.86 -5.76
N ILE A 19 5.13 1.27 -4.65
CA ILE A 19 5.78 1.18 -3.33
C ILE A 19 5.88 -0.26 -2.86
N VAL A 20 4.80 -1.04 -2.97
CA VAL A 20 4.82 -2.47 -2.60
C VAL A 20 5.90 -3.20 -3.40
N THR A 21 6.01 -2.87 -4.69
CA THR A 21 7.07 -3.40 -5.55
C THR A 21 8.46 -2.99 -5.08
N ALA A 22 8.68 -1.70 -4.81
CA ALA A 22 9.97 -1.17 -4.34
C ALA A 22 10.39 -1.78 -2.98
N ILE A 23 9.44 -2.06 -2.10
CA ILE A 23 9.73 -2.69 -0.81
C ILE A 23 10.02 -4.18 -0.99
N TYR A 24 9.33 -4.87 -1.91
CA TYR A 24 9.73 -6.22 -2.27
C TYR A 24 11.12 -6.28 -2.91
N ASP A 25 11.51 -5.27 -3.69
CA ASP A 25 12.89 -5.13 -4.17
C ASP A 25 13.87 -4.94 -3.00
N LEU A 26 13.50 -4.11 -2.02
CA LEU A 26 14.32 -3.84 -0.82
C LEU A 26 14.47 -5.07 0.09
N LEU A 27 13.39 -5.83 0.30
CA LEU A 27 13.37 -7.03 1.13
C LEU A 27 13.95 -8.26 0.42
N GLY A 28 14.21 -8.18 -0.89
CA GLY A 28 14.63 -9.33 -1.69
C GLY A 28 13.54 -10.38 -1.85
N GLU A 29 12.27 -9.98 -1.77
CA GLU A 29 11.14 -10.89 -1.93
C GLU A 29 10.97 -11.26 -3.41
N GLU A 30 11.43 -12.45 -3.79
CA GLU A 30 11.32 -12.97 -5.15
C GLU A 30 9.94 -13.58 -5.44
N ASN A 31 9.16 -13.91 -4.40
CA ASN A 31 7.90 -14.60 -4.56
C ASN A 31 6.72 -13.66 -4.81
N ARG A 32 6.75 -12.95 -5.94
CA ARG A 32 5.73 -11.94 -6.35
C ARG A 32 4.64 -12.50 -7.26
N LYS A 33 4.26 -13.78 -7.09
CA LYS A 33 3.29 -14.45 -7.96
C LYS A 33 1.96 -14.70 -7.24
N GLY A 34 0.87 -14.69 -8.01
CA GLY A 34 -0.48 -14.96 -7.50
C GLY A 34 -0.89 -13.98 -6.41
N GLU A 35 -1.24 -14.51 -5.24
CA GLU A 35 -1.70 -13.74 -4.07
C GLU A 35 -0.61 -12.83 -3.46
N ASN A 36 0.66 -13.13 -3.75
CA ASN A 36 1.79 -12.29 -3.32
C ASN A 36 2.20 -11.25 -4.37
N SER A 37 1.52 -11.19 -5.51
CA SER A 37 1.80 -10.15 -6.50
C SER A 37 1.44 -8.76 -5.95
N PRO A 38 2.25 -7.73 -6.23
CA PRO A 38 1.99 -6.36 -5.78
C PRO A 38 0.57 -5.90 -6.12
N SER A 39 0.13 -6.11 -7.36
CA SER A 39 -1.19 -5.71 -7.83
C SER A 39 -2.32 -6.38 -7.03
N LYS A 40 -2.21 -7.69 -6.71
CA LYS A 40 -3.23 -8.40 -5.91
C LYS A 40 -3.27 -7.94 -4.47
N ARG A 41 -2.09 -7.67 -3.88
CA ARG A 41 -2.03 -7.13 -2.52
C ARG A 41 -2.63 -5.74 -2.46
N VAL A 42 -2.28 -4.87 -3.40
CA VAL A 42 -2.85 -3.53 -3.52
C VAL A 42 -4.36 -3.60 -3.71
N GLU A 43 -4.88 -4.47 -4.58
CA GLU A 43 -6.31 -4.63 -4.79
C GLU A 43 -7.05 -5.00 -3.48
N LYS A 44 -6.49 -5.92 -2.69
CA LYS A 44 -7.06 -6.29 -1.39
C LYS A 44 -6.99 -5.15 -0.37
N ILE A 45 -5.87 -4.44 -0.35
CA ILE A 45 -5.64 -3.30 0.54
C ILE A 45 -6.61 -2.19 0.18
N MET A 46 -6.64 -1.76 -1.08
CA MET A 46 -7.59 -0.77 -1.59
C MET A 46 -9.02 -1.14 -1.23
N THR A 47 -9.46 -2.37 -1.49
CA THR A 47 -10.83 -2.78 -1.16
C THR A 47 -11.16 -2.70 0.34
N LYS A 48 -10.15 -2.84 1.22
CA LYS A 48 -10.34 -2.73 2.67
C LYS A 48 -10.22 -1.31 3.20
N LEU A 49 -9.36 -0.50 2.60
CA LEU A 49 -9.01 0.84 3.08
C LEU A 49 -9.85 1.95 2.43
N ASP A 50 -10.28 1.73 1.19
CA ASP A 50 -11.12 2.64 0.42
C ASP A 50 -12.56 2.57 0.95
N LEU A 51 -12.82 3.29 2.03
CA LEU A 51 -14.13 3.33 2.69
C LEU A 51 -15.16 4.07 1.85
N ASN A 52 -14.71 5.02 1.02
CA ASN A 52 -15.57 5.88 0.22
C ASN A 52 -15.80 5.34 -1.22
N GLY A 53 -14.98 4.38 -1.67
CA GLY A 53 -15.07 3.75 -2.98
C GLY A 53 -14.53 4.60 -4.15
N ASP A 54 -13.74 5.64 -3.87
CA ASP A 54 -13.20 6.57 -4.87
C ASP A 54 -11.92 6.06 -5.54
N ARG A 55 -11.46 4.86 -5.15
CA ARG A 55 -10.22 4.19 -5.60
C ARG A 55 -8.95 4.98 -5.27
N THR A 56 -9.03 5.88 -4.30
CA THR A 56 -7.90 6.64 -3.77
C THR A 56 -7.92 6.61 -2.25
N LEU A 57 -6.76 6.54 -1.62
CA LEU A 57 -6.66 6.55 -0.17
C LEU A 57 -6.27 7.94 0.28
N THR A 58 -7.18 8.61 0.99
CA THR A 58 -6.83 9.82 1.73
C THR A 58 -5.93 9.49 2.91
N LYS A 59 -5.26 10.50 3.48
CA LYS A 59 -4.42 10.30 4.67
C LYS A 59 -5.18 9.64 5.82
N ASP A 60 -6.45 9.99 6.03
CA ASP A 60 -7.28 9.45 7.10
C ASP A 60 -7.65 7.98 6.86
N GLU A 61 -8.08 7.64 5.63
CA GLU A 61 -8.34 6.24 5.23
C GLU A 61 -7.08 5.40 5.32
N PHE A 62 -5.95 5.98 4.91
CA PHE A 62 -4.66 5.35 4.96
C PHE A 62 -4.21 5.03 6.40
N ILE A 63 -4.31 6.01 7.31
CA ILE A 63 -3.95 5.81 8.73
C ILE A 63 -4.88 4.76 9.37
N ASN A 64 -6.20 4.90 9.18
CA ASN A 64 -7.15 3.92 9.71
C ASN A 64 -6.88 2.52 9.16
N GLY A 65 -6.58 2.44 7.88
CA GLY A 65 -6.22 1.23 7.19
C GLY A 65 -4.95 0.55 7.67
N CYS A 66 -3.88 1.32 7.87
CA CYS A 66 -2.64 0.81 8.44
C CYS A 66 -2.81 0.35 9.89
N LEU A 67 -3.70 1.01 10.65
CA LEU A 67 -4.01 0.56 12.00
C LEU A 67 -4.73 -0.80 12.00
N GLN A 68 -5.53 -1.07 10.97
CA GLN A 68 -6.32 -2.29 10.79
C GLN A 68 -5.55 -3.43 10.12
N ASP A 69 -4.48 -3.14 9.37
CA ASP A 69 -3.74 -4.13 8.58
C ASP A 69 -2.26 -4.21 8.99
N ASP A 70 -1.88 -5.34 9.61
CA ASP A 70 -0.52 -5.57 10.11
C ASP A 70 0.53 -5.60 8.98
N PHE A 71 0.16 -5.96 7.75
CA PHE A 71 1.10 -5.95 6.63
C PHE A 71 1.45 -4.51 6.25
N LEU A 72 0.47 -3.61 6.12
CA LEU A 72 0.74 -2.20 5.87
C LEU A 72 1.55 -1.54 7.00
N LYS A 73 1.23 -1.89 8.26
CA LYS A 73 2.02 -1.45 9.41
C LYS A 73 3.49 -1.83 9.29
N ASN A 74 3.76 -3.10 8.98
CA ASN A 74 5.13 -3.59 8.78
C ASN A 74 5.79 -3.00 7.52
N LEU A 75 5.00 -2.69 6.49
CA LEU A 75 5.47 -2.09 5.25
C LEU A 75 5.97 -0.65 5.45
N LEU A 76 5.31 0.11 6.34
CA LEU A 76 5.63 1.50 6.64
C LEU A 76 6.59 1.69 7.80
N ALA A 77 6.77 0.67 8.62
CA ALA A 77 7.77 0.61 9.66
C ALA A 77 8.97 -0.21 9.15
N PRO A 78 9.86 0.36 8.31
CA PRO A 78 11.15 -0.27 8.12
C PRO A 78 11.86 -0.21 9.47
N ASN A 79 12.03 -1.37 10.11
CA ASN A 79 12.72 -1.61 11.40
C ASN A 79 13.30 -0.37 12.11
N ALA A 80 12.80 -0.11 13.33
CA ALA A 80 13.60 0.55 14.37
C ALA A 80 14.80 -0.32 14.77
#